data_AF-A0A497N5K2-F1
#
_entry.id   AF-A0A497N5K2-F1
#
_cell.length_a   1.000
_cell.length_b   1.000
_cell.length_c   1.000
_cell.angle_alpha   90.00
_cell.angle_beta   90.00
_cell.angle_gamma   90.00
#
_symmetry.space_group_name_H-M   'P 1'
#
loop_
_entity.id
_entity.type
_entity.pdbx_description
1 polymer ?
#
loop_
_entity_poly.entity_id
_entity_poly.type
_entity_poly.pdbx_seq_one_letter_code
_entity_poly.pdbx_strand_id
1 'polypeptide(L)'
;MTAFEHYFEALKKALGREDIYDIWPDFEPEYDEREYAWTTFRGLGETLLLNCGRCDGPSDLRHPRCEACVKKREEIARKTYQKATGRSIEKWPTIILCRIHTE
;
A
#
# COMPACT_ATOMS: atom_id res chain seq x y z
N MET A 1 -9.75 -7.53 9.69
CA MET A 1 -8.91 -8.63 9.22
C MET A 1 -9.42 -9.11 7.86
N THR A 2 -8.53 -9.51 6.96
CA THR A 2 -8.92 -10.09 5.66
C THR A 2 -9.46 -11.51 5.84
N ALA A 3 -10.16 -12.04 4.82
CA ALA A 3 -10.64 -13.44 4.84
C ALA A 3 -9.48 -14.45 5.01
N PHE A 4 -8.31 -14.12 4.47
CA PHE A 4 -7.09 -14.91 4.60
C PHE A 4 -6.55 -14.90 6.04
N GLU A 5 -6.53 -13.74 6.70
CA GLU A 5 -6.16 -13.64 8.12
C GLU A 5 -7.08 -14.47 9.01
N HIS A 6 -8.39 -14.48 8.75
CA HIS A 6 -9.33 -15.33 9.48
C HIS A 6 -9.08 -16.82 9.26
N TYR A 7 -8.79 -17.23 8.03
CA TYR A 7 -8.40 -18.60 7.73
C TYR A 7 -7.12 -19.01 8.47
N PHE A 8 -6.10 -18.15 8.46
CA PHE A 8 -4.82 -18.42 9.10
C PHE A 8 -4.96 -18.48 10.63
N GLU A 9 -5.77 -17.60 11.23
CA GLU A 9 -6.09 -17.64 12.66
C GLU A 9 -6.78 -18.97 13.03
N ALA A 10 -7.76 -19.41 12.24
CA ALA A 10 -8.43 -20.70 12.45
C ALA A 10 -7.45 -21.88 12.33
N LEU A 11 -6.52 -21.81 11.37
CA LEU A 11 -5.47 -22.82 11.19
C LEU A 11 -4.52 -22.88 12.39
N LYS A 12 -4.09 -21.73 12.94
CA LYS A 12 -3.25 -21.66 14.15
C LYS A 12 -3.94 -22.34 15.34
N LYS A 13 -5.24 -22.05 15.53
CA LYS A 13 -6.06 -22.68 16.58
C LYS A 13 -6.14 -24.20 16.40
N ALA A 14 -6.38 -24.66 15.17
CA ALA A 14 -6.46 -26.09 14.86
C ALA A 14 -5.13 -26.82 15.09
N LEU A 15 -4.00 -26.15 14.87
CA LEU A 15 -2.65 -26.71 15.06
C LEU A 15 -2.09 -26.52 16.47
N GLY A 16 -2.79 -25.81 17.36
CA GLY A 16 -2.28 -25.47 18.70
C GLY A 16 -1.02 -24.60 18.68
N ARG A 17 -0.82 -23.84 17.60
CA ARG A 17 0.37 -23.01 17.34
C ARG A 17 0.01 -21.53 17.35
N GLU A 18 -0.56 -21.07 18.45
CA GLU A 18 -0.90 -19.65 18.63
C GLU A 18 0.35 -18.75 18.72
N ASP A 19 1.51 -19.34 19.00
CA ASP A 19 2.83 -18.71 19.13
C ASP A 19 3.43 -18.22 17.80
N ILE A 20 2.97 -18.73 16.65
CA ILE A 20 3.55 -18.38 15.35
C ILE A 20 2.82 -17.18 14.74
N TYR A 21 3.54 -16.08 14.54
CA TYR A 21 3.10 -14.82 13.90
C TYR A 21 1.86 -14.19 14.57
N ASP A 22 1.98 -12.96 15.09
CA ASP A 22 0.89 -12.31 15.82
C ASP A 22 -0.32 -12.06 14.89
N ILE A 23 -0.06 -11.53 13.69
CA ILE A 23 -0.97 -11.47 12.55
C ILE A 23 -0.15 -11.76 11.29
N TRP A 24 -0.56 -12.73 10.47
CA TRP A 24 0.11 -13.03 9.20
C TRP A 24 -0.59 -12.32 8.02
N PRO A 25 0.15 -11.70 7.09
CA PRO A 25 1.61 -11.54 7.11
C PRO A 25 2.04 -10.47 8.12
N ASP A 26 3.09 -10.76 8.89
CA ASP A 26 3.77 -9.74 9.69
C ASP A 26 4.81 -9.08 8.79
N PHE A 27 4.45 -7.93 8.21
CA PHE A 27 5.31 -7.19 7.29
C PHE A 27 5.55 -5.77 7.80
N GLU A 28 6.79 -5.32 7.74
CA GLU A 28 7.09 -3.91 7.98
C GLU A 28 6.95 -3.15 6.65
N PRO A 29 6.10 -2.12 6.56
CA PRO A 29 6.03 -1.29 5.37
C PRO A 29 7.38 -0.61 5.12
N GLU A 30 7.94 -0.82 3.93
CA GLU A 30 9.11 -0.07 3.49
C GLU A 30 8.63 1.25 2.87
N TYR A 31 9.15 2.35 3.39
CA TYR A 31 8.82 3.70 2.94
C TYR A 31 9.99 4.26 2.14
N ASP A 32 10.00 4.05 0.83
CA ASP A 32 10.91 4.79 -0.03
C ASP A 32 10.18 5.98 -0.66
N GLU A 33 10.63 7.20 -0.34
CA GLU A 33 10.12 8.45 -0.91
C GLU A 33 10.37 8.55 -2.44
N ARG A 34 11.16 7.63 -3.02
CA ARG A 34 11.44 7.53 -4.46
C ARG A 34 10.55 6.52 -5.18
N GLU A 35 9.71 5.77 -4.46
CA GLU A 35 8.93 4.67 -5.02
C GLU A 35 7.49 5.07 -5.44
N TYR A 36 7.26 6.30 -5.87
CA TYR A 36 5.97 6.68 -6.46
C TYR A 36 6.14 7.45 -7.75
N ALA A 37 5.17 7.26 -8.63
CA ALA A 37 5.03 8.01 -9.88
C ALA A 37 3.58 8.48 -10.00
N TRP A 38 3.35 9.54 -10.76
CA TRP A 38 2.01 9.91 -11.15
C TRP A 38 1.93 10.06 -12.67
N THR A 39 0.77 9.73 -13.23
CA THR A 39 0.50 9.84 -14.67
C THR A 39 -0.99 10.01 -14.91
N THR A 40 -1.36 10.37 -16.13
CA THR A 40 -2.77 10.48 -16.53
C THR A 40 -3.16 9.28 -17.37
N PHE A 41 -4.04 8.43 -16.85
CA PHE A 41 -4.62 7.32 -17.60
C PHE A 41 -5.95 7.71 -18.23
N ARG A 42 -6.17 7.28 -19.48
CA ARG A 42 -7.46 7.48 -20.16
C ARG A 42 -8.56 6.77 -19.37
N GLY A 43 -9.57 7.52 -18.92
CA GLY A 43 -10.71 6.99 -18.15
C GLY A 43 -10.51 6.97 -16.63
N LEU A 44 -9.28 7.09 -16.11
CA LEU A 44 -9.00 7.17 -14.67
C LEU A 44 -8.48 8.56 -14.23
N GLY A 45 -8.08 9.39 -15.18
CA GLY A 45 -7.56 10.73 -14.93
C GLY A 45 -6.16 10.70 -14.31
N GLU A 46 -5.81 11.75 -13.59
CA GLU A 46 -4.55 11.83 -12.83
C GLU A 46 -4.54 10.75 -11.75
N THR A 47 -3.55 9.87 -11.83
CA THR A 47 -3.45 8.64 -11.05
C THR A 47 -2.10 8.57 -10.36
N LEU A 48 -2.12 8.24 -9.07
CA LEU A 48 -0.92 7.96 -8.28
C LEU A 48 -0.60 6.47 -8.37
N LEU A 49 0.63 6.14 -8.72
CA LEU A 49 1.18 4.79 -8.65
C LEU A 49 2.09 4.70 -7.43
N LEU A 50 1.76 3.78 -6.53
CA LEU A 50 2.58 3.45 -5.37
C LEU A 50 3.17 2.05 -5.58
N ASN A 51 4.50 1.98 -5.65
CA ASN A 51 5.20 0.69 -5.63
C ASN A 51 5.21 0.17 -4.18
N CYS A 52 4.57 -0.95 -3.90
CA CYS A 52 4.55 -1.57 -2.58
C CYS A 52 5.91 -2.20 -2.19
N GLY A 53 6.92 -2.11 -3.06
CA GLY A 53 8.29 -2.47 -2.75
C GLY A 53 8.43 -3.93 -2.33
N ARG A 54 9.35 -4.19 -1.40
CA ARG A 54 9.62 -5.53 -0.85
C ARG A 54 8.83 -5.86 0.39
N CYS A 55 7.98 -4.96 0.89
CA CYS A 55 7.09 -5.35 1.97
C CYS A 55 6.17 -6.46 1.44
N ASP A 56 6.17 -7.63 2.08
CA ASP A 56 5.28 -8.76 1.73
C ASP A 56 3.84 -8.52 2.22
N GLY A 57 3.44 -7.25 2.25
CA GLY A 57 2.10 -6.84 2.58
C GLY A 57 1.11 -7.15 1.46
N PRO A 58 -0.19 -7.25 1.78
CA PRO A 58 -1.22 -7.70 0.84
C PRO A 58 -1.52 -6.69 -0.27
N SER A 59 -0.90 -5.50 -0.25
CA SER A 59 -1.22 -4.39 -1.16
C SER A 59 -2.72 -4.07 -1.14
N ASP A 60 -3.34 -4.13 0.04
CA ASP A 60 -4.77 -4.03 0.25
C ASP A 60 -5.08 -2.99 1.34
N LEU A 61 -5.83 -1.95 0.99
CA LEU A 61 -6.22 -0.88 1.92
C LEU A 61 -7.13 -1.34 3.07
N ARG A 62 -7.70 -2.54 2.99
CA ARG A 62 -8.42 -3.16 4.13
C ARG A 62 -7.47 -3.60 5.24
N HIS A 63 -6.17 -3.73 4.95
CA HIS A 63 -5.15 -4.03 5.94
C HIS A 63 -4.63 -2.73 6.59
N PRO A 64 -4.69 -2.57 7.93
CA PRO A 64 -4.34 -1.31 8.60
C PRO A 64 -2.92 -0.80 8.29
N ARG A 65 -1.93 -1.71 8.17
CA ARG A 65 -0.55 -1.33 7.82
C ARG A 65 -0.45 -0.79 6.38
N CYS A 66 -1.18 -1.36 5.42
CA CYS A 66 -1.21 -0.85 4.05
C CYS A 66 -1.97 0.48 3.97
N GLU A 67 -3.09 0.62 4.70
CA GLU A 67 -3.83 1.87 4.78
C GLU A 67 -2.95 3.02 5.30
N ALA A 68 -2.26 2.79 6.41
CA ALA A 68 -1.31 3.76 6.98
C ALA A 68 -0.18 4.08 6.01
N CYS A 69 0.36 3.06 5.33
CA CYS A 69 1.42 3.23 4.34
C CYS A 69 0.98 4.12 3.18
N VAL A 70 -0.18 3.84 2.60
CA VAL A 70 -0.74 4.58 1.47
C VAL A 70 -1.05 6.02 1.87
N LYS A 71 -1.69 6.26 3.03
CA LYS A 71 -1.97 7.62 3.52
C LYS A 71 -0.70 8.46 3.67
N LYS A 72 0.36 7.89 4.23
CA LYS A 72 1.64 8.59 4.39
C LYS A 72 2.24 8.97 3.04
N ARG A 73 2.23 8.04 2.07
CA ARG A 73 2.81 8.25 0.74
C ARG A 73 1.97 9.15 -0.15
N GLU A 74 0.65 9.11 -0.01
CA GLU A 74 -0.28 10.02 -0.67
C GLU A 74 0.02 11.47 -0.30
N GLU A 75 0.26 11.73 1.00
CA GLU A 75 0.57 13.06 1.50
C GLU A 75 1.91 13.59 0.96
N ILE A 76 2.92 12.73 0.89
CA ILE A 76 4.23 13.07 0.31
C ILE A 76 4.06 13.38 -1.18
N ALA A 77 3.35 12.52 -1.92
CA ALA A 77 3.11 12.70 -3.34
C ALA A 77 2.35 14.00 -3.65
N ARG A 78 1.34 14.35 -2.84
CA ARG A 78 0.58 15.60 -2.97
C ARG A 78 1.48 16.84 -2.84
N LYS A 79 2.38 16.85 -1.85
CA LYS A 79 3.34 17.95 -1.66
C LYS A 79 4.31 18.06 -2.84
N THR A 80 4.81 16.93 -3.33
CA THR A 80 5.72 16.89 -4.48
C THR A 80 5.03 17.33 -5.77
N TYR A 81 3.80 16.87 -6.00
CA TYR A 81 2.98 17.27 -7.14
C TYR A 81 2.74 18.78 -7.17
N GLN A 82 2.38 19.39 -6.04
CA GLN A 82 2.17 20.83 -5.94
C GLN A 82 3.45 21.60 -6.27
N LYS A 83 4.60 21.16 -5.75
CA LYS A 83 5.90 21.76 -6.06
C LYS A 83 6.26 21.62 -7.54
N ALA A 84 5.96 20.48 -8.17
CA ALA A 84 6.34 20.18 -9.54
C ALA A 84 5.43 20.85 -10.59
N THR A 85 4.13 20.99 -10.30
CA THR A 85 3.13 21.45 -11.28
C THR A 85 2.56 22.84 -10.99
N GLY A 86 2.75 23.35 -9.77
CA GLY A 86 2.09 24.57 -9.28
C GLY A 86 0.58 24.40 -8.99
N ARG A 87 0.01 23.21 -9.20
CA ARG A 87 -1.41 22.90 -8.96
C ARG A 87 -1.58 22.17 -7.64
N SER A 88 -2.63 22.49 -6.90
CA SER A 88 -3.02 21.71 -5.72
C SER A 88 -3.93 20.55 -6.13
N ILE A 89 -3.65 19.36 -5.59
CA ILE A 89 -4.56 18.21 -5.65
C ILE A 89 -5.06 17.93 -4.24
N GLU A 90 -6.37 18.02 -3.99
CA GLU A 90 -6.90 17.73 -2.64
C GLU A 90 -6.83 16.24 -2.31
N LYS A 91 -7.15 15.41 -3.30
CA LYS A 91 -7.14 13.94 -3.23
C LYS A 91 -6.85 13.36 -4.60
N TRP A 92 -6.12 12.26 -4.65
CA TRP A 92 -5.92 11.53 -5.90
C TRP A 92 -7.22 10.81 -6.33
N PRO A 93 -7.74 11.06 -7.55
CA PRO A 93 -8.93 10.36 -8.05
C PRO A 93 -8.76 8.84 -8.05
N THR A 94 -7.56 8.38 -8.40
CA THR A 94 -7.19 6.96 -8.44
C THR A 94 -5.80 6.76 -7.83
N ILE A 95 -5.68 5.74 -6.98
CA ILE A 95 -4.39 5.25 -6.46
C ILE A 95 -4.27 3.78 -6.87
N ILE A 96 -3.17 3.44 -7.55
CA ILE A 96 -2.82 2.08 -7.94
C ILE A 96 -1.71 1.59 -7.01
N LEU A 97 -1.98 0.50 -6.31
CA LEU A 97 -0.99 -0.26 -5.55
C LEU A 97 -0.42 -1.33 -6.48
N CYS A 98 0.89 -1.34 -6.67
CA CYS A 98 1.56 -2.25 -7.60
C CYS A 98 2.91 -2.70 -7.05
N ARG A 99 3.46 -3.79 -7.59
CA ARG A 99 4.86 -4.17 -7.40
C ARG A 99 5.57 -4.03 -8.73
N ILE A 100 6.60 -3.18 -8.77
CA ILE A 100 7.38 -2.93 -9.98
C ILE A 100 8.66 -3.75 -9.91
N HIS A 101 8.88 -4.61 -10.90
CA HIS A 101 10.12 -5.36 -11.07
C HIS A 101 10.98 -4.67 -12.13
N THR A 102 12.24 -4.43 -11.81
CA THR A 102 13.24 -3.90 -12.73
C THR A 102 14.29 -4.98 -12.97
N GLU A 103 14.67 -5.19 -14.22
CA GLU A 103 15.81 -6.05 -14.61
C GLU A 103 17.15 -5.33 -14.41
#